data_AF-A0AAV0WUW5-F1
#
_entry.id   AF-A0AAV0WUW5-F1
#
_cell.length_a   1.000
_cell.length_b   1.000
_cell.length_c   1.000
_cell.angle_alpha   90.00
_cell.angle_beta   90.00
_cell.angle_gamma   90.00
#
_symmetry.space_group_name_H-M   'P 1'
#
loop_
_entity.id
_entity.type
_entity.pdbx_description
1 polymer ?
#
loop_
_entity_poly.entity_id
_entity_poly.type
_entity_poly.pdbx_seq_one_letter_code
_entity_poly.pdbx_strand_id
1 'polypeptide(L)'
;MVTNNDTNSNISDQIEKDMCIVFRIVGVCLGIPNQTFKWYYRLSSNEPLLYQSFTPLEFYNSMVRPVIRLEDKVSLISDPRANREFGRLYTFDLVGNVEDGTKIIRNNQPIEVLLEACKQSIAELDEPVWYSCEVFQRFSNELGLEDLKIHDIESLFGTDISIPMTKSERILYHESYPTHAMVLTGFHEENDEVTRWLVENSWGKRNVNTNGFITMTTEWFKEYVFEVIVDKRILPKCVLDVFSQEPIVLPVWDKLASRIC
;
A
#
# COMPACT_ATOMS: atom_id res chain seq x y z
N MET A 1 6.54 -22.47 -28.03
CA MET A 1 5.43 -23.34 -27.61
C MET A 1 4.10 -22.78 -28.07
N VAL A 2 3.68 -21.60 -27.59
CA VAL A 2 2.45 -20.94 -28.10
C VAL A 2 2.52 -20.63 -29.60
N THR A 3 3.67 -20.15 -30.09
CA THR A 3 3.92 -19.89 -31.53
C THR A 3 3.94 -21.14 -32.41
N ASN A 4 3.98 -22.34 -31.80
CA ASN A 4 4.07 -23.62 -32.49
C ASN A 4 2.75 -24.42 -32.43
N ASN A 5 1.66 -23.82 -31.94
CA ASN A 5 0.38 -24.48 -31.71
C ASN A 5 0.49 -25.76 -30.84
N ASP A 6 1.34 -25.74 -29.82
CA ASP A 6 1.42 -26.82 -28.84
C ASP A 6 0.08 -27.00 -28.11
N THR A 7 -0.20 -28.23 -27.65
CA THR A 7 -1.40 -28.53 -26.88
C THR A 7 -1.36 -27.88 -25.49
N ASN A 8 -2.53 -27.57 -24.92
CA ASN A 8 -2.62 -27.04 -23.55
C ASN A 8 -1.91 -27.92 -22.52
N SER A 9 -1.95 -29.26 -22.70
CA SER A 9 -1.23 -30.20 -21.83
C SER A 9 0.29 -30.00 -21.90
N ASN A 10 0.85 -29.89 -23.11
CA ASN A 10 2.29 -29.67 -23.29
C ASN A 10 2.73 -28.34 -22.67
N ILE A 11 1.89 -27.30 -22.77
CA ILE A 11 2.15 -25.99 -22.18
C ILE A 11 2.16 -26.09 -20.65
N SER A 12 1.16 -26.75 -20.05
CA SER A 12 1.07 -26.97 -18.61
C SER A 12 2.27 -27.74 -18.06
N ASP A 13 2.67 -28.83 -18.73
CA ASP A 13 3.83 -29.63 -18.34
C ASP A 13 5.13 -28.82 -18.39
N GLN A 14 5.25 -27.89 -19.33
CA GLN A 14 6.42 -27.01 -19.39
C GLN A 14 6.38 -25.96 -18.26
N ILE A 15 5.22 -25.36 -17.98
CA ILE A 15 5.07 -24.43 -16.85
C ILE A 15 5.48 -25.11 -15.55
N GLU A 16 5.07 -26.36 -15.30
CA GLU A 16 5.45 -27.09 -14.10
C GLU A 16 6.97 -27.31 -13.99
N LYS A 17 7.64 -27.65 -15.11
CA LYS A 17 9.10 -27.77 -15.16
C LYS A 17 9.80 -26.44 -14.87
N ASP A 18 9.30 -25.35 -15.45
CA ASP A 18 9.87 -24.03 -15.25
C ASP A 18 9.64 -23.56 -13.80
N MET A 19 8.48 -23.85 -13.21
CA MET A 19 8.18 -23.57 -11.81
C MET A 19 9.06 -24.36 -10.85
N CYS A 20 9.44 -25.61 -11.18
CA CYS A 20 10.45 -26.34 -10.41
C CYS A 20 11.79 -25.62 -10.37
N ILE A 21 12.21 -24.99 -11.48
CA ILE A 21 13.45 -24.21 -11.56
C ILE A 21 13.34 -22.96 -10.69
N VAL A 22 12.22 -22.22 -10.80
CA VAL A 22 11.95 -21.03 -9.97
C VAL A 22 11.97 -21.39 -8.49
N PHE A 23 11.24 -22.43 -8.09
CA PHE A 23 11.17 -22.90 -6.71
C PHE A 23 12.55 -23.28 -6.18
N ARG A 24 13.38 -23.94 -6.99
CA ARG A 24 14.75 -24.30 -6.61
C ARG A 24 15.62 -23.07 -6.37
N ILE A 25 15.59 -22.07 -7.26
CA ILE A 25 16.38 -20.84 -7.10
C ILE A 25 15.93 -20.09 -5.85
N VAL A 26 14.63 -19.86 -5.70
CA VAL A 26 14.06 -19.14 -4.55
C VAL A 26 14.35 -19.88 -3.25
N GLY A 27 14.16 -21.20 -3.22
CA GLY A 27 14.42 -22.03 -2.04
C GLY A 27 15.90 -22.05 -1.63
N VAL A 28 16.84 -21.95 -2.57
CA VAL A 28 18.27 -21.82 -2.27
C VAL A 28 18.61 -20.45 -1.69
N CYS A 29 18.00 -19.38 -2.21
CA CYS A 29 18.28 -18.02 -1.76
C CYS A 29 17.61 -17.66 -0.44
N LEU A 30 16.37 -18.10 -0.22
CA LEU A 30 15.52 -17.66 0.90
C LEU A 30 15.21 -18.77 1.92
N GLY A 31 15.51 -20.04 1.58
CA GLY A 31 15.04 -21.21 2.30
C GLY A 31 13.65 -21.66 1.83
N ILE A 32 13.33 -22.94 2.07
CA ILE A 32 11.99 -23.49 1.81
C ILE A 32 11.15 -23.31 3.09
N PRO A 33 9.99 -22.63 3.02
CA PRO A 33 9.13 -22.45 4.20
C PRO A 33 8.72 -23.79 4.81
N ASN A 34 8.85 -23.91 6.13
CA ASN A 34 8.42 -25.10 6.85
C ASN A 34 6.88 -25.21 6.84
N GLN A 35 6.36 -26.43 6.69
CA GLN A 35 4.92 -26.68 6.76
C GLN A 35 4.36 -26.43 8.17
N THR A 36 5.19 -26.63 9.19
CA THR A 36 4.86 -26.34 10.59
C THR A 36 6.01 -25.63 11.29
N PHE A 37 5.68 -24.87 12.33
CA PHE A 37 6.66 -24.24 13.20
C PHE A 37 6.19 -24.25 14.64
N LYS A 38 7.16 -24.11 15.54
CA LYS A 38 6.99 -24.07 16.98
C LYS A 38 7.16 -22.62 17.43
N TRP A 39 6.13 -22.05 18.04
CA TRP A 39 6.19 -20.69 18.56
C TRP A 39 6.23 -20.71 20.08
N TYR A 40 7.27 -20.07 20.62
CA TYR A 40 7.48 -19.89 22.05
C TYR A 40 7.34 -18.41 22.35
N TYR A 41 6.39 -18.04 23.21
CA TYR A 41 6.05 -16.64 23.45
C TYR A 41 5.53 -16.42 24.87
N ARG A 42 5.59 -15.17 25.32
CA ARG A 42 4.98 -14.73 26.59
C ARG A 42 3.96 -13.65 26.27
N LEU A 43 2.82 -13.68 26.96
CA LEU A 43 1.80 -12.65 26.83
C LEU A 43 2.24 -11.31 27.46
N SER A 44 3.05 -11.36 28.51
CA SER A 44 3.74 -10.21 29.09
C SER A 44 5.04 -10.65 29.79
N SER A 45 5.86 -9.70 30.24
CA SER A 45 7.17 -9.98 30.85
C SER A 45 7.12 -10.95 32.04
N ASN A 46 6.01 -10.93 32.79
CA ASN A 46 5.83 -11.71 34.02
C ASN A 46 5.00 -13.00 33.82
N GLU A 47 4.51 -13.27 32.62
CA GLU A 47 3.70 -14.46 32.31
C GLU A 47 4.57 -15.67 31.97
N PRO A 48 4.08 -16.91 32.19
CA PRO A 48 4.81 -18.12 31.83
C PRO A 48 5.06 -18.16 30.31
N LEU A 49 6.18 -18.79 29.93
CA LEU A 49 6.47 -19.07 28.54
C LEU A 49 5.47 -20.10 28.01
N LEU A 50 4.65 -19.68 27.06
CA LEU A 50 3.73 -20.52 26.32
C LEU A 50 4.45 -21.13 25.11
N TYR A 51 3.94 -22.29 24.68
CA TYR A 51 4.43 -22.99 23.50
C TYR A 51 3.26 -23.62 22.75
N GLN A 52 3.24 -23.43 21.43
CA GLN A 52 2.30 -24.10 20.54
C GLN A 52 2.95 -24.39 19.18
N SER A 53 2.49 -25.45 18.53
CA SER A 53 2.87 -25.80 17.16
C SER A 53 1.75 -25.39 16.21
N PHE A 54 2.11 -24.78 15.08
CA PHE A 54 1.17 -24.31 14.07
C PHE A 54 1.64 -24.68 12.67
N THR A 55 0.70 -24.86 11.75
CA THR A 55 0.92 -24.48 10.34
C THR A 55 0.81 -22.95 10.20
N PRO A 56 1.45 -22.31 9.20
CA PRO A 56 1.27 -20.87 8.95
C PRO A 56 -0.20 -20.43 8.83
N LEU A 57 -1.06 -21.25 8.23
CA LEU A 57 -2.48 -20.97 8.08
C LEU A 57 -3.24 -21.04 9.41
N GLU A 58 -2.94 -22.02 10.27
CA GLU A 58 -3.52 -22.08 11.62
C GLU A 58 -3.08 -20.89 12.47
N PHE A 59 -1.82 -20.49 12.39
CA PHE A 59 -1.32 -19.31 13.09
C PHE A 59 -2.08 -18.05 12.65
N TYR A 60 -2.21 -17.83 11.34
CA TYR A 60 -3.02 -16.72 10.82
C TYR A 60 -4.46 -16.76 11.36
N ASN A 61 -5.14 -17.90 11.22
CA ASN A 61 -6.55 -18.03 11.60
C ASN A 61 -6.80 -17.87 13.10
N SER A 62 -5.87 -18.26 13.96
CA SER A 62 -6.02 -18.24 15.43
C SER A 62 -5.44 -16.99 16.10
N MET A 63 -4.33 -16.45 15.58
CA MET A 63 -3.59 -15.36 16.23
C MET A 63 -3.78 -14.00 15.53
N VAL A 64 -3.95 -13.98 14.20
CA VAL A 64 -3.97 -12.74 13.41
C VAL A 64 -5.39 -12.37 13.01
N ARG A 65 -6.09 -13.29 12.33
CA ARG A 65 -7.44 -13.08 11.78
C ARG A 65 -8.48 -12.58 12.79
N PRO A 66 -8.46 -13.00 14.08
CA PRO A 66 -9.40 -12.45 15.06
C PRO A 66 -9.17 -10.97 15.40
N VAL A 67 -7.94 -10.47 15.19
CA VAL A 67 -7.57 -9.07 15.44
C VAL A 67 -7.69 -8.24 14.16
N ILE A 68 -7.17 -8.75 13.04
CA ILE A 68 -7.19 -8.08 11.74
C ILE A 68 -7.73 -9.05 10.69
N ARG A 69 -8.94 -8.76 10.19
CA ARG A 69 -9.57 -9.53 9.11
C ARG A 69 -9.26 -8.90 7.76
N LEU A 70 -8.40 -9.56 6.98
CA LEU A 70 -7.98 -9.08 5.66
C LEU A 70 -9.15 -8.94 4.68
N GLU A 71 -10.22 -9.74 4.83
CA GLU A 71 -11.40 -9.69 3.95
C GLU A 71 -12.31 -8.47 4.21
N ASP A 72 -12.04 -7.72 5.28
CA ASP A 72 -12.73 -6.48 5.59
C ASP A 72 -11.94 -5.24 5.14
N LYS A 73 -10.69 -5.43 4.68
CA LYS A 73 -9.84 -4.34 4.19
C LYS A 73 -10.08 -4.07 2.71
N VAL A 74 -10.15 -2.80 2.35
CA VAL A 74 -10.42 -2.36 0.98
C VAL A 74 -9.45 -1.26 0.56
N SER A 75 -9.10 -1.25 -0.73
CA SER A 75 -8.19 -0.27 -1.31
C SER A 75 -8.95 0.92 -1.90
N LEU A 76 -8.62 2.11 -1.39
CA LEU A 76 -9.03 3.40 -1.97
C LEU A 76 -7.83 4.02 -2.66
N ILE A 77 -8.03 4.56 -3.86
CA ILE A 77 -7.03 5.37 -4.56
C ILE A 77 -7.54 6.77 -4.83
N SER A 78 -6.63 7.70 -5.05
CA SER A 78 -6.95 9.03 -5.58
C SER A 78 -6.18 9.28 -6.87
N ASP A 79 -6.84 9.01 -7.98
CA ASP A 79 -6.36 9.22 -9.34
C ASP A 79 -7.12 10.40 -9.99
N PRO A 80 -6.54 11.61 -10.01
CA PRO A 80 -7.20 12.80 -10.53
C PRO A 80 -7.09 12.95 -12.06
N ARG A 81 -6.58 11.94 -12.78
CA ARG A 81 -6.47 12.02 -14.24
C ARG A 81 -7.86 12.18 -14.87
N ALA A 82 -8.00 13.07 -15.85
CA ALA A 82 -9.29 13.40 -16.45
C ALA A 82 -10.06 12.21 -17.04
N ASN A 83 -9.36 11.13 -17.43
CA ASN A 83 -9.94 9.88 -17.92
C ASN A 83 -10.17 8.82 -16.82
N ARG A 84 -10.18 9.24 -15.56
CA ARG A 84 -10.33 8.41 -14.36
C ARG A 84 -11.38 9.07 -13.47
N GLU A 85 -12.62 8.64 -13.63
CA GLU A 85 -13.74 9.17 -12.83
C GLU A 85 -13.59 8.73 -11.37
N PHE A 86 -13.83 9.65 -10.45
CA PHE A 86 -14.08 9.29 -9.06
C PHE A 86 -15.41 8.55 -8.92
N GLY A 87 -15.55 7.70 -7.90
CA GLY A 87 -16.72 6.85 -7.69
C GLY A 87 -16.80 5.64 -8.64
N ARG A 88 -15.68 5.28 -9.27
CA ARG A 88 -15.56 4.11 -10.15
C ARG A 88 -14.57 3.09 -9.60
N LEU A 89 -14.85 1.82 -9.90
CA LEU A 89 -13.97 0.70 -9.58
C LEU A 89 -13.05 0.42 -10.77
N TYR A 90 -11.77 0.24 -10.49
CA TYR A 90 -10.74 -0.07 -11.48
C TYR A 90 -10.01 -1.36 -11.13
N THR A 91 -9.54 -2.05 -12.16
CA THR A 91 -8.59 -3.16 -12.05
C THR A 91 -7.52 -3.01 -13.14
N PHE A 92 -6.47 -3.80 -13.10
CA PHE A 92 -5.39 -3.73 -14.09
C PHE A 92 -5.22 -5.08 -14.78
N ASP A 93 -5.09 -5.04 -16.10
CA ASP A 93 -4.83 -6.22 -16.91
C ASP A 93 -3.50 -6.87 -16.50
N LEU A 94 -3.49 -8.20 -16.39
CA LEU A 94 -2.32 -9.01 -16.03
C LEU A 94 -1.65 -8.69 -14.68
N VAL A 95 -2.27 -7.88 -13.81
CA VAL A 95 -1.71 -7.57 -12.48
C VAL A 95 -2.28 -8.52 -11.43
N GLY A 96 -1.38 -9.32 -10.85
CA GLY A 96 -1.65 -10.28 -9.80
C GLY A 96 -0.38 -11.06 -9.45
N ASN A 97 -0.46 -11.87 -8.39
CA ASN A 97 0.63 -12.73 -7.92
C ASN A 97 0.21 -14.19 -7.68
N VAL A 98 -1.10 -14.49 -7.69
CA VAL A 98 -1.66 -15.84 -7.54
C VAL A 98 -2.62 -16.08 -8.70
N GLU A 99 -2.37 -17.13 -9.48
CA GLU A 99 -3.27 -17.56 -10.56
C GLU A 99 -4.66 -17.90 -9.98
N ASP A 100 -5.72 -17.42 -10.64
CA ASP A 100 -7.12 -17.47 -10.16
C ASP A 100 -7.36 -16.87 -8.76
N GLY A 101 -6.39 -16.09 -8.26
CA GLY A 101 -6.51 -15.37 -7.00
C GLY A 101 -7.49 -14.20 -7.07
N THR A 102 -7.59 -13.47 -5.95
CA THR A 102 -8.42 -12.26 -5.90
C THR A 102 -7.82 -11.19 -6.81
N LYS A 103 -8.64 -10.63 -7.70
CA LYS A 103 -8.22 -9.53 -8.58
C LYS A 103 -7.93 -8.28 -7.74
N ILE A 104 -6.89 -7.55 -8.13
CA ILE A 104 -6.62 -6.23 -7.55
C ILE A 104 -7.72 -5.28 -8.00
N ILE A 105 -8.43 -4.70 -7.04
CA ILE A 105 -9.49 -3.72 -7.26
C ILE A 105 -9.15 -2.44 -6.53
N ARG A 106 -9.35 -1.31 -7.21
CA ARG A 106 -9.05 0.04 -6.72
C ARG A 106 -10.29 0.91 -6.83
N ASN A 107 -10.77 1.41 -5.70
CA ASN A 107 -11.90 2.32 -5.67
C ASN A 107 -11.39 3.77 -5.76
N ASN A 108 -11.61 4.43 -6.89
CA ASN A 108 -11.09 5.78 -7.11
C ASN A 108 -11.99 6.82 -6.42
N GLN A 109 -11.40 7.62 -5.54
CA GLN A 109 -12.10 8.62 -4.73
C GLN A 109 -11.31 9.93 -4.64
N PRO A 110 -11.98 11.07 -4.37
CA PRO A 110 -11.29 12.31 -4.05
C PRO A 110 -10.35 12.11 -2.85
N ILE A 111 -9.22 12.82 -2.84
CA ILE A 111 -8.17 12.65 -1.83
C ILE A 111 -8.67 12.95 -0.40
N GLU A 112 -9.69 13.80 -0.27
CA GLU A 112 -10.37 14.12 0.98
C GLU A 112 -11.07 12.90 1.59
N VAL A 113 -11.60 11.99 0.76
CA VAL A 113 -12.21 10.74 1.22
C VAL A 113 -11.15 9.82 1.81
N LEU A 114 -9.95 9.78 1.21
CA LEU A 114 -8.83 8.98 1.72
C LEU A 114 -8.34 9.55 3.06
N LEU A 115 -8.17 10.88 3.16
CA LEU A 115 -7.77 11.56 4.40
C LEU A 115 -8.73 11.26 5.55
N GLU A 116 -10.03 11.40 5.32
CA GLU A 116 -11.05 11.13 6.33
C GLU A 116 -11.09 9.65 6.72
N ALA A 117 -10.96 8.73 5.74
CA ALA A 117 -10.87 7.30 6.02
C ALA A 117 -9.63 6.95 6.88
N CYS A 118 -8.48 7.57 6.61
CA CYS A 118 -7.29 7.40 7.44
C CYS A 118 -7.51 7.89 8.88
N LYS A 119 -8.11 9.07 9.03
CA LYS A 119 -8.45 9.66 10.33
C LYS A 119 -9.36 8.73 11.12
N GLN A 120 -10.46 8.26 10.52
CA GLN A 120 -11.43 7.38 11.17
C GLN A 120 -10.83 6.02 11.53
N SER A 121 -9.97 5.44 10.68
CA SER A 121 -9.27 4.19 11.00
C SER A 121 -8.44 4.33 12.28
N ILE A 122 -7.66 5.40 12.39
CA ILE A 122 -6.80 5.63 13.56
C ILE A 122 -7.63 6.04 14.78
N ALA A 123 -8.58 6.96 14.64
CA ALA A 123 -9.32 7.54 15.76
C ALA A 123 -10.42 6.63 16.31
N GLU A 124 -11.14 5.90 15.46
CA GLU A 124 -12.32 5.11 15.85
C GLU A 124 -12.00 3.62 16.01
N LEU A 125 -11.06 3.08 15.22
CA LEU A 125 -10.70 1.67 15.25
C LEU A 125 -9.38 1.37 15.95
N ASP A 126 -8.58 2.40 16.29
CA ASP A 126 -7.19 2.24 16.76
C ASP A 126 -6.36 1.38 15.79
N GLU A 127 -6.64 1.51 14.49
CA GLU A 127 -6.02 0.69 13.44
C GLU A 127 -5.11 1.53 12.54
N PRO A 128 -3.82 1.19 12.45
CA PRO A 128 -2.89 1.88 11.58
C PRO A 128 -3.18 1.60 10.10
N VAL A 129 -2.84 2.54 9.22
CA VAL A 129 -3.26 2.50 7.82
C VAL A 129 -2.06 2.29 6.91
N TRP A 130 -2.07 1.19 6.16
CA TRP A 130 -1.15 1.02 5.05
C TRP A 130 -1.49 2.04 3.96
N TYR A 131 -0.47 2.71 3.43
CA TYR A 131 -0.62 3.63 2.31
C TYR A 131 0.57 3.58 1.38
N SER A 132 0.36 4.13 0.19
CA SER A 132 1.31 4.12 -0.92
C SER A 132 1.51 5.55 -1.43
N CYS A 133 2.76 5.94 -1.68
CA CYS A 133 3.13 7.31 -2.02
C CYS A 133 4.35 7.41 -2.95
N GLU A 134 4.66 8.63 -3.39
CA GLU A 134 5.96 8.98 -3.97
C GLU A 134 6.88 9.57 -2.89
N VAL A 135 7.63 8.70 -2.20
CA VAL A 135 8.38 9.06 -0.97
C VAL A 135 9.53 10.03 -1.22
N PHE A 136 10.09 10.08 -2.43
CA PHE A 136 11.28 10.92 -2.68
C PHE A 136 10.96 12.38 -2.96
N GLN A 137 9.69 12.72 -3.19
CA GLN A 137 9.28 14.08 -3.47
C GLN A 137 9.20 14.88 -2.17
N ARG A 138 9.88 16.02 -2.10
CA ARG A 138 9.79 16.96 -0.96
C ARG A 138 9.99 16.30 0.41
N PHE A 139 10.96 15.40 0.48
CA PHE A 139 11.29 14.62 1.66
C PHE A 139 12.70 14.97 2.17
N SER A 140 12.83 15.16 3.49
CA SER A 140 14.12 15.22 4.17
C SER A 140 14.32 13.99 5.03
N ASN A 141 15.20 13.09 4.58
CA ASN A 141 15.55 11.88 5.32
C ASN A 141 16.26 12.18 6.65
N GLU A 142 17.06 13.24 6.70
CA GLU A 142 17.75 13.64 7.95
C GLU A 142 16.77 14.12 9.02
N LEU A 143 15.74 14.88 8.61
CA LEU A 143 14.76 15.44 9.54
C LEU A 143 13.56 14.50 9.76
N GLY A 144 13.34 13.53 8.87
CA GLY A 144 12.15 12.69 8.87
C GLY A 144 10.89 13.49 8.56
N LEU A 145 10.95 14.38 7.58
CA LEU A 145 9.87 15.30 7.24
C LEU A 145 9.45 15.18 5.77
N GLU A 146 8.16 15.02 5.55
CA GLU A 146 7.48 15.10 4.24
C GLU A 146 6.63 16.38 4.22
N ASP A 147 7.19 17.44 3.65
CA ASP A 147 6.60 18.78 3.62
C ASP A 147 6.93 19.47 2.29
N LEU A 148 5.92 19.97 1.61
CA LEU A 148 6.06 20.71 0.35
C LEU A 148 7.05 21.89 0.46
N LYS A 149 7.19 22.47 1.66
CA LYS A 149 8.03 23.63 1.96
C LYS A 149 9.37 23.27 2.61
N ILE A 150 9.72 21.97 2.70
CA ILE A 150 10.96 21.54 3.36
C ILE A 150 12.22 22.08 2.69
N HIS A 151 12.14 22.39 1.39
CA HIS A 151 13.23 23.01 0.62
C HIS A 151 12.77 24.39 0.12
N ASP A 152 13.50 25.44 0.46
CA ASP A 152 13.23 26.80 -0.02
C ASP A 152 13.80 27.01 -1.43
N ILE A 153 13.11 26.41 -2.40
CA ILE A 153 13.50 26.41 -3.81
C ILE A 153 13.37 27.82 -4.43
N GLU A 154 12.35 28.58 -4.04
CA GLU A 154 12.12 29.92 -4.55
C GLU A 154 13.25 30.87 -4.18
N SER A 155 13.69 30.89 -2.91
CA SER A 155 14.82 31.73 -2.51
C SER A 155 16.13 31.34 -3.21
N LEU A 156 16.31 30.06 -3.52
CA LEU A 156 17.54 29.56 -4.15
C LEU A 156 17.60 29.89 -5.65
N PHE A 157 16.50 29.70 -6.38
CA PHE A 157 16.48 29.78 -7.84
C PHE A 157 15.71 30.99 -8.39
N GLY A 158 15.04 31.77 -7.54
CA GLY A 158 14.19 32.88 -7.93
C GLY A 158 12.87 32.46 -8.60
N THR A 159 12.49 31.19 -8.48
CA THR A 159 11.24 30.65 -9.01
C THR A 159 10.75 29.50 -8.14
N ASP A 160 9.46 29.50 -7.80
CA ASP A 160 8.86 28.37 -7.09
C ASP A 160 8.54 27.24 -8.06
N ILE A 161 9.22 26.10 -7.88
CA ILE A 161 8.93 24.85 -8.60
C ILE A 161 8.60 23.73 -7.61
N SER A 162 8.06 24.06 -6.44
CA SER A 162 7.70 23.08 -5.40
C SER A 162 6.64 22.10 -5.92
N ILE A 163 5.63 22.62 -6.62
CA ILE A 163 4.59 21.85 -7.33
C ILE A 163 4.38 22.48 -8.72
N PRO A 164 5.19 22.14 -9.73
CA PRO A 164 5.15 22.81 -11.04
C PRO A 164 4.03 22.28 -11.96
N MET A 165 3.45 21.12 -11.63
CA MET A 165 2.43 20.42 -12.40
C MET A 165 1.38 19.89 -11.44
N THR A 166 0.12 19.80 -11.87
CA THR A 166 -0.94 19.13 -11.08
C THR A 166 -0.62 17.65 -10.88
N LYS A 167 -1.17 17.02 -9.83
CA LYS A 167 -1.00 15.58 -9.58
C LYS A 167 -1.37 14.71 -10.79
N SER A 168 -2.44 15.07 -11.50
CA SER A 168 -2.86 14.41 -12.75
C SER A 168 -1.76 14.46 -13.82
N GLU A 169 -1.21 15.64 -14.07
CA GLU A 169 -0.16 15.84 -15.06
C GLU A 169 1.12 15.09 -14.66
N ARG A 170 1.50 15.11 -13.37
CA ARG A 170 2.67 14.35 -12.90
C ARG A 170 2.54 12.85 -13.13
N ILE A 171 1.34 12.28 -12.95
CA ILE A 171 1.10 10.85 -13.27
C ILE A 171 1.18 10.63 -14.79
N LEU A 172 0.55 11.50 -15.58
CA LEU A 172 0.49 11.37 -17.05
C LEU A 172 1.87 11.48 -17.71
N TYR A 173 2.70 12.42 -17.25
CA TYR A 173 4.04 12.68 -17.78
C TYR A 173 5.15 11.91 -17.06
N HIS A 174 4.79 10.95 -16.20
CA HIS A 174 5.73 10.05 -15.51
C HIS A 174 6.69 10.73 -14.52
N GLU A 175 6.29 11.87 -13.96
CA GLU A 175 7.04 12.58 -12.92
C GLU A 175 6.72 12.08 -11.51
N SER A 176 5.50 11.58 -11.26
CA SER A 176 5.12 11.10 -9.93
C SER A 176 4.14 9.94 -10.03
N TYR A 177 4.44 8.86 -9.32
CA TYR A 177 3.64 7.65 -9.25
C TYR A 177 3.99 6.90 -7.95
N PRO A 178 3.23 5.87 -7.55
CA PRO A 178 3.50 5.16 -6.32
C PRO A 178 4.86 4.42 -6.38
N THR A 179 5.79 4.76 -5.47
CA THR A 179 7.14 4.17 -5.36
C THR A 179 7.41 3.46 -4.05
N HIS A 180 6.73 3.83 -2.95
CA HIS A 180 6.99 3.28 -1.62
C HIS A 180 5.73 3.15 -0.78
N ALA A 181 5.73 2.19 0.14
CA ALA A 181 4.61 1.89 1.02
C ALA A 181 5.03 2.03 2.49
N MET A 182 4.18 2.67 3.28
CA MET A 182 4.43 2.97 4.68
C MET A 182 3.13 2.84 5.47
N VAL A 183 3.21 3.10 6.78
CA VAL A 183 2.08 2.91 7.70
C VAL A 183 1.80 4.22 8.45
N LEU A 184 0.56 4.72 8.37
CA LEU A 184 0.10 5.81 9.23
C LEU A 184 -0.25 5.25 10.60
N THR A 185 0.33 5.83 11.64
CA THR A 185 0.17 5.38 13.04
C THR A 185 -0.40 6.44 13.96
N GLY A 186 -0.55 7.68 13.47
CA GLY A 186 -1.12 8.77 14.23
C GLY A 186 -1.34 10.02 13.38
N PHE A 187 -2.02 11.01 13.95
CA PHE A 187 -2.21 12.32 13.34
C PHE A 187 -2.29 13.41 14.42
N HIS A 188 -2.10 14.65 14.00
CA HIS A 188 -2.27 15.84 14.84
C HIS A 188 -3.36 16.72 14.23
N GLU A 189 -4.29 17.15 15.06
CA GLU A 189 -5.45 17.94 14.68
C GLU A 189 -5.42 19.31 15.36
N GLU A 190 -5.71 20.36 14.59
CA GLU A 190 -5.86 21.73 15.08
C GLU A 190 -7.11 22.34 14.45
N ASN A 191 -8.00 22.90 15.28
CA ASN A 191 -9.27 23.50 14.83
C ASN A 191 -10.11 22.56 13.93
N ASP A 192 -10.23 21.29 14.35
CA ASP A 192 -10.95 20.22 13.64
C ASP A 192 -10.36 19.83 12.27
N GLU A 193 -9.15 20.29 11.95
CA GLU A 193 -8.41 19.94 10.73
C GLU A 193 -7.13 19.15 11.06
N VAL A 194 -6.93 18.03 10.37
CA VAL A 194 -5.68 17.26 10.48
C VAL A 194 -4.57 18.02 9.75
N THR A 195 -3.52 18.43 10.46
CA THR A 195 -2.42 19.23 9.89
C THR A 195 -1.21 18.38 9.53
N ARG A 196 -0.98 17.27 10.24
CA ARG A 196 0.14 16.35 10.01
C ARG A 196 -0.16 14.93 10.49
N TRP A 197 0.57 13.98 9.94
CA TRP A 197 0.46 12.55 10.14
C TRP A 197 1.78 11.99 10.66
N LEU A 198 1.68 10.98 11.54
CA LEU A 198 2.81 10.18 11.99
C LEU A 198 2.88 8.92 11.14
N VAL A 199 4.04 8.71 10.53
CA VAL A 199 4.31 7.62 9.59
C VAL A 199 5.37 6.70 10.21
N GLU A 200 5.12 5.40 10.24
CA GLU A 200 6.14 4.38 10.50
C GLU A 200 6.72 3.91 9.16
N ASN A 201 8.05 4.00 9.02
CA ASN A 201 8.78 3.56 7.83
C ASN A 201 9.60 2.28 8.11
N SER A 202 9.94 1.55 7.06
CA SER A 202 10.62 0.24 7.11
C SER A 202 12.13 0.32 6.90
N TRP A 203 12.73 1.51 6.81
CA TRP A 203 14.17 1.67 6.64
C TRP A 203 14.98 1.51 7.94
N GLY A 204 14.33 1.18 9.05
CA GLY A 204 15.00 0.95 10.33
C GLY A 204 15.37 2.22 11.08
N LYS A 205 15.67 2.06 12.37
CA LYS A 205 15.72 3.16 13.35
C LYS A 205 16.80 4.22 13.11
N ARG A 206 17.83 3.90 12.33
CA ARG A 206 19.00 4.77 12.12
C ARG A 206 18.98 5.53 10.80
N ASN A 207 18.11 5.14 9.87
CA ASN A 207 18.06 5.79 8.56
C ASN A 207 17.32 7.13 8.59
N VAL A 208 16.50 7.37 9.61
CA VAL A 208 15.84 8.65 9.90
C VAL A 208 16.15 9.01 11.36
N ASN A 209 16.53 10.26 11.65
CA ASN A 209 16.94 10.69 13.02
C ASN A 209 15.79 10.71 14.05
N THR A 210 14.63 10.23 13.65
CA THR A 210 13.35 10.16 14.36
C THR A 210 12.99 8.70 14.71
N ASN A 211 14.00 7.83 14.87
CA ASN A 211 13.83 6.40 15.18
C ASN A 211 13.01 5.62 14.13
N GLY A 212 13.08 6.04 12.85
CA GLY A 212 12.37 5.39 11.75
C GLY A 212 10.95 5.93 11.49
N PHE A 213 10.53 6.99 12.19
CA PHE A 213 9.25 7.64 11.96
C PHE A 213 9.37 8.87 11.05
N ILE A 214 8.33 9.20 10.30
CA ILE A 214 8.28 10.41 9.47
C ILE A 214 7.08 11.24 9.92
N THR A 215 7.24 12.57 9.92
CA THR A 215 6.11 13.49 10.05
C THR A 215 5.75 14.00 8.66
N MET A 216 4.53 13.70 8.23
CA MET A 216 4.01 14.05 6.90
C MET A 216 2.94 15.13 7.05
N THR A 217 3.10 16.25 6.36
CA THR A 217 2.06 17.30 6.33
C THR A 217 0.84 16.84 5.53
N THR A 218 -0.36 17.32 5.88
CA THR A 218 -1.58 17.00 5.12
C THR A 218 -1.51 17.49 3.66
N GLU A 219 -0.81 18.59 3.39
CA GLU A 219 -0.62 19.05 2.01
C GLU A 219 0.31 18.13 1.21
N TRP A 220 1.34 17.56 1.85
CA TRP A 220 2.17 16.53 1.20
C TRP A 220 1.34 15.28 0.92
N PHE A 221 0.51 14.83 1.86
CA PHE A 221 -0.42 13.71 1.67
C PHE A 221 -1.24 13.93 0.39
N LYS A 222 -1.87 15.11 0.26
CA LYS A 222 -2.75 15.42 -0.87
C LYS A 222 -2.03 15.29 -2.22
N GLU A 223 -0.77 15.69 -2.29
CA GLU A 223 0.00 15.71 -3.52
C GLU A 223 0.64 14.36 -3.87
N TYR A 224 1.08 13.58 -2.90
CA TYR A 224 1.98 12.44 -3.14
C TYR A 224 1.49 11.09 -2.60
N VAL A 225 0.37 11.02 -1.85
CA VAL A 225 -0.27 9.73 -1.49
C VAL A 225 -1.24 9.30 -2.58
N PHE A 226 -1.17 8.05 -3.01
CA PHE A 226 -2.00 7.54 -4.11
C PHE A 226 -3.01 6.48 -3.67
N GLU A 227 -2.70 5.69 -2.65
CA GLU A 227 -3.52 4.57 -2.20
C GLU A 227 -3.50 4.47 -0.68
N VAL A 228 -4.64 4.10 -0.09
CA VAL A 228 -4.76 3.71 1.32
C VAL A 228 -5.57 2.43 1.43
N ILE A 229 -5.26 1.60 2.41
CA ILE A 229 -6.02 0.39 2.73
C ILE A 229 -6.65 0.56 4.11
N VAL A 230 -7.97 0.54 4.16
CA VAL A 230 -8.76 0.79 5.38
C VAL A 230 -9.83 -0.28 5.56
N ASP A 231 -10.38 -0.39 6.78
CA ASP A 231 -11.53 -1.25 7.02
C ASP A 231 -12.79 -0.68 6.37
N LYS A 232 -13.53 -1.50 5.62
CA LYS A 232 -14.75 -1.07 4.93
C LYS A 232 -15.82 -0.51 5.88
N ARG A 233 -15.80 -0.85 7.17
CA ARG A 233 -16.85 -0.43 8.12
C ARG A 233 -16.89 1.07 8.43
N ILE A 234 -15.79 1.79 8.23
CA ILE A 234 -15.71 3.25 8.42
C ILE A 234 -16.20 4.01 7.18
N LEU A 235 -16.27 3.33 6.02
CA LEU A 235 -16.56 4.02 4.78
C LEU A 235 -18.04 4.37 4.65
N PRO A 236 -18.36 5.57 4.14
CA PRO A 236 -19.75 5.93 3.87
C PRO A 236 -20.32 5.01 2.78
N LYS A 237 -21.63 4.77 2.85
CA LYS A 237 -22.32 3.85 1.95
C LYS A 237 -22.06 4.13 0.45
N CYS A 238 -22.02 5.40 0.05
CA CYS A 238 -21.75 5.77 -1.35
C CYS A 238 -20.38 5.31 -1.86
N VAL A 239 -19.36 5.25 -0.98
CA VAL A 239 -18.02 4.74 -1.33
C VAL A 239 -18.04 3.21 -1.36
N LEU A 240 -18.76 2.58 -0.43
CA LEU A 240 -18.91 1.12 -0.38
C LEU A 240 -19.63 0.54 -1.59
N ASP A 241 -20.68 1.21 -2.05
CA ASP A 241 -21.49 0.77 -3.19
C ASP A 241 -20.64 0.68 -4.49
N VAL A 242 -19.51 1.40 -4.57
CA VAL A 242 -18.56 1.31 -5.72
C VAL A 242 -17.93 -0.07 -5.84
N PHE A 243 -17.71 -0.80 -4.74
CA PHE A 243 -17.13 -2.15 -4.79
C PHE A 243 -18.08 -3.19 -5.41
N SER A 244 -19.35 -2.85 -5.63
CA SER A 244 -20.31 -3.72 -6.33
C SER A 244 -20.35 -3.49 -7.84
N GLN A 245 -19.58 -2.53 -8.36
CA GLN A 245 -19.50 -2.25 -9.80
C GLN A 245 -18.62 -3.28 -10.51
N GLU A 246 -18.86 -3.49 -11.80
CA GLU A 246 -17.88 -4.17 -12.65
C GLU A 246 -16.65 -3.26 -12.83
N PRO A 247 -15.43 -3.72 -12.49
CA PRO A 247 -14.25 -2.88 -12.55
C PRO A 247 -13.84 -2.56 -13.99
N ILE A 248 -13.50 -1.30 -14.23
CA ILE A 248 -12.91 -0.85 -15.49
C ILE A 248 -11.48 -1.40 -15.57
N VAL A 249 -11.19 -2.18 -16.61
CA VAL A 249 -9.86 -2.77 -16.82
C VAL A 249 -8.93 -1.73 -17.44
N LEU A 250 -7.86 -1.41 -16.72
CA LEU A 250 -6.77 -0.56 -17.16
C LEU A 250 -5.61 -1.39 -17.72
N PRO A 251 -4.78 -0.84 -18.63
CA PRO A 251 -3.64 -1.57 -19.16
C PRO A 251 -2.59 -1.86 -18.07
N VAL A 252 -1.85 -2.96 -18.24
CA VAL A 252 -0.79 -3.39 -17.31
C VAL A 252 0.30 -2.34 -17.05
N TRP A 253 0.52 -1.45 -18.02
CA TRP A 253 1.52 -0.38 -17.93
C TRP A 253 0.98 0.94 -17.33
N ASP A 254 -0.27 0.98 -16.86
CA ASP A 254 -0.79 2.14 -16.16
C ASP A 254 0.05 2.44 -14.91
N LYS A 255 0.32 3.72 -14.62
CA LYS A 255 1.24 4.11 -13.54
C LYS A 255 0.75 3.73 -12.15
N LEU A 256 -0.56 3.60 -11.96
CA LEU A 256 -1.12 3.11 -10.71
C LEU A 256 -1.17 1.58 -10.62
N ALA A 257 -0.81 0.87 -11.69
CA ALA A 257 -0.54 -0.56 -11.67
C ALA A 257 0.80 -0.90 -10.99
N SER A 258 1.64 0.13 -10.73
CA SER A 258 2.95 -0.01 -10.10
C SER A 258 2.84 -0.83 -8.81
N ARG A 259 3.65 -1.88 -8.74
CA ARG A 259 3.75 -2.75 -7.58
C ARG A 259 4.75 -2.13 -6.64
N ILE A 260 4.25 -1.53 -5.57
CA ILE A 260 5.11 -1.09 -4.49
C ILE A 260 5.47 -2.30 -3.62
N CYS A 261 6.75 -2.41 -3.28
CA CYS A 261 7.26 -3.30 -2.23
C CYS A 261 7.59 -2.49 -0.98
#